data_AF-C3Z4T7-F1
#
_entry.id   AF-C3Z4T7-F1
#
_cell.length_a   1.000
_cell.length_b   1.000
_cell.length_c   1.000
_cell.angle_alpha   90.00
_cell.angle_beta   90.00
_cell.angle_gamma   90.00
#
_symmetry.space_group_name_H-M   'P 1'
#
loop_
_entity.id
_entity.type
_entity.pdbx_description
1 polymer ?
#
loop_
_entity_poly.entity_id
_entity_poly.type
_entity_poly.pdbx_seq_one_letter_code
_entity_poly.pdbx_strand_id
1 'polypeptide(L)'
;MSGFVLEGVDVRSIVASHLKKHGYVDVTGDARLRQVCRTRFGNCRLHQCLGEQCLPVCLGHVLAQVQNPPNATESDVYKHMETLCHVSVYYPGAKKLSAYFCQLLPQCLRLISEEGARNSDSITDVNKRRDVTVRKRRIGATLMHTMLLAGGCHRQAMALCESGAVPVLGRILSGQQDVPWCPYKDKVLMVHLLHVVVESGSESCWQCVKKIEGELSEVWKRHREAAPGDVRHKLHQAVDGLITTLRSGKTTSQPTKRRRHGYKQYFQFPVVCSSPECSNVEEGSKFKMCAACGLARYCSAGCQTHHWGHGHKPDCNGMVAFDKANGTRIM
;
A
#
# COMPACT_ATOMS: atom_id res chain seq x y z
N MET A 1 -7.02 23.16 -19.74
CA MET A 1 -6.63 22.44 -18.52
C MET A 1 -7.21 23.21 -17.34
N SER A 2 -8.43 22.87 -16.89
CA SER A 2 -9.08 23.55 -15.77
C SER A 2 -8.42 23.13 -14.45
N GLY A 3 -7.92 24.12 -13.71
CA GLY A 3 -7.14 23.95 -12.49
C GLY A 3 -7.87 23.14 -11.42
N PHE A 4 -7.33 21.98 -11.10
CA PHE A 4 -7.52 21.34 -9.80
C PHE A 4 -6.54 21.98 -8.81
N VAL A 5 -6.82 23.23 -8.41
CA VAL A 5 -6.15 23.85 -7.28
C VAL A 5 -7.10 23.74 -6.09
N LEU A 6 -7.07 22.58 -5.44
CA LEU A 6 -7.64 22.42 -4.10
C LEU A 6 -6.58 22.92 -3.10
N GLU A 7 -6.32 24.22 -3.12
CA GLU A 7 -5.51 24.86 -2.08
C GLU A 7 -6.20 24.66 -0.73
N GLY A 8 -5.49 24.06 0.23
CA GLY A 8 -5.90 24.02 1.63
C GLY A 8 -6.75 22.83 2.08
N VAL A 9 -6.84 21.73 1.32
CA VAL A 9 -7.51 20.53 1.82
C VAL A 9 -6.69 19.86 2.92
N ASP A 10 -7.00 20.19 4.17
CA ASP A 10 -6.48 19.48 5.34
C ASP A 10 -7.11 18.08 5.41
N VAL A 11 -6.36 17.06 5.02
CA VAL A 11 -6.75 15.65 5.13
C VAL A 11 -7.18 15.31 6.56
N ARG A 12 -6.58 15.93 7.58
CA ARG A 12 -7.00 15.73 8.98
C ARG A 12 -8.38 16.31 9.22
N SER A 13 -8.69 17.49 8.69
CA SER A 13 -10.03 18.09 8.74
C SER A 13 -11.06 17.25 7.98
N ILE A 14 -10.73 16.68 6.81
CA ILE A 14 -11.63 15.75 6.10
C ILE A 14 -11.89 14.51 6.95
N VAL A 15 -10.84 13.88 7.46
CA VAL A 15 -10.96 12.68 8.31
C VAL A 15 -11.76 13.02 9.57
N ALA A 16 -11.45 14.12 10.24
CA ALA A 16 -12.13 14.55 11.46
C ALA A 16 -13.59 14.93 11.22
N SER A 17 -13.89 15.63 10.12
CA SER A 17 -15.25 15.99 9.71
C SER A 17 -16.06 14.74 9.35
N HIS A 18 -15.45 13.78 8.63
CA HIS A 18 -16.09 12.53 8.26
C HIS A 18 -16.34 11.65 9.50
N LEU A 19 -15.35 11.52 10.37
CA LEU A 19 -15.49 10.88 11.67
C LEU A 19 -16.63 11.53 12.46
N LYS A 20 -16.63 12.87 12.60
CA LYS A 20 -17.68 13.61 13.29
C LYS A 20 -19.07 13.39 12.69
N LYS A 21 -19.20 13.43 11.35
CA LYS A 21 -20.46 13.20 10.62
C LYS A 21 -21.05 11.81 10.90
N HIS A 22 -20.21 10.82 11.12
CA HIS A 22 -20.62 9.44 11.44
C HIS A 22 -20.70 9.16 12.94
N GLY A 23 -20.76 10.21 13.78
CA GLY A 23 -20.88 10.08 15.23
C GLY A 23 -19.57 9.76 15.95
N TYR A 24 -18.44 9.74 15.24
CA TYR A 24 -17.10 9.63 15.83
C TYR A 24 -16.61 11.04 16.20
N VAL A 25 -17.09 11.60 17.32
CA VAL A 25 -16.72 12.95 17.79
C VAL A 25 -15.37 12.91 18.54
N ASP A 26 -14.53 13.92 18.29
CA ASP A 26 -13.30 14.29 19.01
C ASP A 26 -12.50 13.14 19.66
N VAL A 27 -11.57 12.60 18.88
CA VAL A 27 -10.68 11.48 19.27
C VAL A 27 -9.72 11.83 20.41
N THR A 28 -9.63 13.11 20.82
CA THR A 28 -8.67 13.54 21.84
C THR A 28 -9.16 13.29 23.26
N GLY A 29 -10.48 13.19 23.50
CA GLY A 29 -11.06 13.10 24.85
C GLY A 29 -11.66 11.75 25.26
N ASP A 30 -12.30 11.00 24.36
CA ASP A 30 -13.16 9.86 24.76
C ASP A 30 -12.43 8.50 24.75
N ALA A 31 -12.35 7.86 25.93
CA ALA A 31 -11.76 6.54 26.13
C ALA A 31 -12.53 5.41 25.41
N ARG A 32 -13.85 5.54 25.24
CA ARG A 32 -14.68 4.55 24.50
C ARG A 32 -14.44 4.61 23.00
N LEU A 33 -14.14 5.78 22.42
CA LEU A 33 -13.84 5.90 20.99
C LEU A 33 -12.41 5.48 20.64
N ARG A 34 -11.45 5.61 21.58
CA ARG A 34 -10.18 4.87 21.51
C ARG A 34 -10.42 3.36 21.40
N GLN A 35 -11.45 2.81 22.03
CA GLN A 35 -11.87 1.41 21.87
C GLN A 35 -12.42 1.14 20.46
N VAL A 36 -13.25 2.02 19.88
CA VAL A 36 -13.85 1.84 18.55
C VAL A 36 -12.83 1.95 17.42
N CYS A 37 -11.90 2.90 17.47
CA CYS A 37 -10.74 2.96 16.55
C CYS A 37 -9.76 1.79 16.79
N ARG A 38 -9.81 1.12 17.95
CA ARG A 38 -9.09 -0.15 18.18
C ARG A 38 -9.85 -1.37 17.67
N THR A 39 -11.16 -1.26 17.41
CA THR A 39 -11.90 -2.36 16.79
C THR A 39 -11.46 -2.51 15.33
N ARG A 40 -11.39 -3.77 14.87
CA ARG A 40 -11.05 -4.09 13.48
C ARG A 40 -11.95 -3.32 12.50
N PHE A 41 -13.23 -3.12 12.83
CA PHE A 41 -14.24 -2.46 11.98
C PHE A 41 -14.07 -0.95 11.85
N GLY A 42 -13.76 -0.23 12.94
CA GLY A 42 -13.55 1.24 12.88
C GLY A 42 -12.41 1.62 11.94
N ASN A 43 -11.31 0.85 11.97
CA ASN A 43 -10.19 1.05 11.04
C ASN A 43 -10.56 0.72 9.60
N CYS A 44 -11.43 -0.27 9.35
CA CYS A 44 -11.89 -0.59 7.99
C CYS A 44 -12.59 0.60 7.35
N ARG A 45 -13.56 1.19 8.07
CA ARG A 45 -14.35 2.30 7.56
C ARG A 45 -13.46 3.52 7.30
N LEU A 46 -12.55 3.84 8.20
CA LEU A 46 -11.61 4.94 8.01
C LEU A 46 -10.74 4.75 6.75
N HIS A 47 -10.12 3.58 6.58
CA HIS A 47 -9.30 3.30 5.39
C HIS A 47 -10.12 3.30 4.09
N GLN A 48 -11.36 2.80 4.14
CA GLN A 48 -12.28 2.84 3.02
C GLN A 48 -12.64 4.28 2.64
N CYS A 49 -13.02 5.12 3.62
CA CYS A 49 -13.37 6.52 3.36
C CYS A 49 -12.18 7.33 2.84
N LEU A 50 -10.98 7.12 3.41
CA LEU A 50 -9.74 7.68 2.88
C LEU A 50 -9.54 7.28 1.41
N GLY A 51 -9.78 6.00 1.08
CA GLY A 51 -9.63 5.49 -0.27
C GLY A 51 -10.67 6.03 -1.24
N GLU A 52 -11.91 6.26 -0.78
CA GLU A 52 -13.01 6.72 -1.62
C GLU A 52 -12.97 8.24 -1.86
N GLN A 53 -12.57 9.03 -0.86
CA GLN A 53 -12.66 10.49 -0.89
C GLN A 53 -11.30 11.17 -1.08
N CYS A 54 -10.27 10.69 -0.39
CA CYS A 54 -8.97 11.37 -0.36
C CYS A 54 -8.03 10.90 -1.47
N LEU A 55 -8.23 9.70 -2.02
CA LEU A 55 -7.30 9.10 -2.99
C LEU A 55 -7.04 10.01 -4.22
N PRO A 56 -8.04 10.58 -4.91
CA PRO A 56 -7.77 11.42 -6.08
C PRO A 56 -6.92 12.65 -5.75
N VAL A 57 -7.21 13.30 -4.62
CA VAL A 57 -6.51 14.51 -4.15
C VAL A 57 -5.08 14.17 -3.77
N CYS A 58 -4.90 13.17 -2.88
CA CYS A 58 -3.58 12.79 -2.41
C CYS A 58 -2.69 12.28 -3.55
N LEU A 59 -3.26 11.47 -4.44
CA LEU A 59 -2.54 10.96 -5.59
C LEU A 59 -2.19 12.09 -6.56
N GLY A 60 -3.11 13.01 -6.84
CA GLY A 60 -2.85 14.18 -7.68
C GLY A 60 -1.72 15.04 -7.15
N HIS A 61 -1.69 15.33 -5.84
CA HIS A 61 -0.60 16.09 -5.21
C HIS A 61 0.75 15.36 -5.33
N VAL A 62 0.80 14.07 -5.01
CA VAL A 62 2.05 13.29 -5.10
C VAL A 62 2.54 13.26 -6.55
N LEU A 63 1.67 13.03 -7.53
CA LEU A 63 2.06 12.98 -8.94
C LEU A 63 2.48 14.36 -9.48
N ALA A 64 1.79 15.43 -9.11
CA ALA A 64 2.16 16.79 -9.50
C ALA A 64 3.56 17.15 -8.97
N GLN A 65 3.89 16.75 -7.74
CA GLN A 65 5.21 16.96 -7.15
C GLN A 65 6.30 16.09 -7.79
N VAL A 66 5.96 14.88 -8.24
CA VAL A 66 6.89 14.04 -9.02
C VAL A 66 7.28 14.73 -10.32
N GLN A 67 6.32 15.40 -10.96
CA GLN A 67 6.53 16.07 -12.25
C GLN A 67 7.16 17.46 -12.10
N ASN A 68 6.81 18.21 -11.05
CA ASN A 68 7.23 19.60 -10.83
C ASN A 68 7.67 19.82 -9.37
N PRO A 69 8.96 19.59 -9.06
CA PRO A 69 9.46 19.63 -7.69
C PRO A 69 9.66 21.00 -7.00
N PRO A 70 9.66 22.20 -7.63
CA PRO A 70 10.38 23.33 -7.03
C PRO A 70 9.73 24.00 -5.81
N ASN A 71 8.47 23.75 -5.46
CA ASN A 71 7.78 24.53 -4.40
C ASN A 71 7.18 23.70 -3.25
N ALA A 72 7.21 22.38 -3.31
CA ALA A 72 6.61 21.55 -2.26
C ALA A 72 7.64 21.27 -1.15
N THR A 73 7.25 21.49 0.11
CA THR A 73 8.09 21.02 1.22
C THR A 73 8.09 19.50 1.23
N GLU A 74 9.24 18.88 1.53
CA GLU A 74 9.38 17.43 1.67
C GLU A 74 8.37 16.86 2.70
N SER A 75 8.05 17.68 3.72
CA SER A 75 7.04 17.39 4.74
C SER A 75 5.65 17.15 4.15
N ASP A 76 5.26 17.88 3.10
CA ASP A 76 3.94 17.74 2.50
C ASP A 76 3.84 16.50 1.63
N VAL A 77 4.87 16.20 0.82
CA VAL A 77 4.95 14.95 0.05
C VAL A 77 4.78 13.76 0.99
N TYR A 78 5.49 13.80 2.13
CA TYR A 78 5.48 12.73 3.12
C TYR A 78 4.08 12.50 3.72
N LYS A 79 3.35 13.55 4.09
CA LYS A 79 1.98 13.42 4.63
C LYS A 79 1.01 12.78 3.63
N HIS A 80 1.14 13.13 2.34
CA HIS A 80 0.34 12.51 1.30
C HIS A 80 0.72 11.03 1.11
N MET A 81 2.02 10.70 1.08
CA MET A 81 2.49 9.31 0.99
C MET A 81 2.02 8.46 2.18
N GLU A 82 2.01 9.03 3.38
CA GLU A 82 1.44 8.38 4.57
C GLU A 82 -0.06 8.09 4.39
N THR A 83 -0.81 9.06 3.85
CA THR A 83 -2.24 8.89 3.55
C THR A 83 -2.45 7.80 2.50
N LEU A 84 -1.65 7.78 1.42
CA LEU A 84 -1.71 6.72 0.40
C LEU A 84 -1.39 5.35 1.00
N CYS A 85 -0.43 5.27 1.92
CA CYS A 85 -0.12 4.03 2.64
C CYS A 85 -1.35 3.53 3.42
N HIS A 86 -2.08 4.41 4.11
CA HIS A 86 -3.33 4.06 4.78
C HIS A 86 -4.42 3.62 3.80
N VAL A 87 -4.58 4.32 2.67
CA VAL A 87 -5.51 3.93 1.59
C VAL A 87 -5.17 2.54 1.04
N SER A 88 -3.88 2.22 0.95
CA SER A 88 -3.42 0.95 0.40
C SER A 88 -3.76 -0.28 1.27
N VAL A 89 -4.22 -0.08 2.50
CA VAL A 89 -4.73 -1.15 3.35
C VAL A 89 -6.15 -1.57 2.92
N TYR A 90 -6.89 -0.67 2.28
CA TYR A 90 -8.19 -0.95 1.66
C TYR A 90 -7.99 -1.52 0.26
N TYR A 91 -8.40 -2.77 0.01
CA TYR A 91 -8.07 -3.48 -1.24
C TYR A 91 -8.45 -2.71 -2.53
N PRO A 92 -9.66 -2.12 -2.67
CA PRO A 92 -9.97 -1.29 -3.84
C PRO A 92 -9.04 -0.07 -3.96
N GLY A 93 -8.69 0.57 -2.86
CA GLY A 93 -7.68 1.65 -2.83
C GLY A 93 -6.30 1.16 -3.27
N ALA A 94 -5.82 0.03 -2.74
CA ALA A 94 -4.57 -0.60 -3.13
C ALA A 94 -4.54 -0.98 -4.62
N LYS A 95 -5.63 -1.57 -5.11
CA LYS A 95 -5.79 -1.95 -6.52
C LYS A 95 -5.74 -0.72 -7.41
N LYS A 96 -6.39 0.37 -7.00
CA LYS A 96 -6.35 1.65 -7.71
C LYS A 96 -4.94 2.24 -7.73
N LEU A 97 -4.29 2.33 -6.57
CA LEU A 97 -2.91 2.79 -6.43
C LEU A 97 -1.93 1.99 -7.29
N SER A 98 -2.15 0.67 -7.42
CA SER A 98 -1.31 -0.18 -8.24
C SER A 98 -1.28 0.25 -9.72
N ALA A 99 -2.35 0.86 -10.24
CA ALA A 99 -2.35 1.41 -11.60
C ALA A 99 -1.35 2.57 -11.77
N TYR A 100 -0.95 3.20 -10.67
CA TYR A 100 -0.01 4.31 -10.58
C TYR A 100 1.37 3.91 -10.05
N PHE A 101 1.63 2.60 -9.96
CA PHE A 101 2.83 2.08 -9.33
C PHE A 101 4.11 2.67 -9.93
N CYS A 102 4.22 2.71 -11.26
CA CYS A 102 5.43 3.24 -11.93
C CYS A 102 5.68 4.71 -11.58
N GLN A 103 4.62 5.53 -11.48
CA GLN A 103 4.77 6.95 -11.13
C GLN A 103 5.06 7.15 -9.64
N LEU A 104 4.51 6.30 -8.77
CA LEU A 104 4.72 6.37 -7.32
C LEU A 104 6.04 5.74 -6.87
N LEU A 105 6.59 4.81 -7.64
CA LEU A 105 7.78 4.04 -7.27
C LEU A 105 8.98 4.93 -6.91
N PRO A 106 9.36 5.98 -7.66
CA PRO A 106 10.44 6.86 -7.25
C PRO A 106 10.25 7.47 -5.86
N GLN A 107 9.02 7.89 -5.52
CA GLN A 107 8.71 8.46 -4.20
C GLN A 107 8.85 7.44 -3.08
N CYS A 108 8.35 6.22 -3.30
CA CYS A 108 8.53 5.14 -2.36
C CYS A 108 10.02 4.85 -2.14
N LEU A 109 10.82 4.79 -3.20
CA LEU A 109 12.25 4.54 -3.10
C LEU A 109 12.99 5.66 -2.39
N ARG A 110 12.61 6.92 -2.58
CA ARG A 110 13.16 8.04 -1.80
C ARG A 110 12.91 7.84 -0.31
N LEU A 111 11.66 7.59 0.10
CA LEU A 111 11.32 7.35 1.51
C LEU A 111 12.06 6.15 2.12
N ILE A 112 12.32 5.14 1.31
CA ILE A 112 13.02 3.91 1.68
C ILE A 112 14.54 4.16 1.79
N SER A 113 15.09 4.96 0.86
CA SER A 113 16.54 5.16 0.70
C SER A 113 17.07 6.36 1.46
N GLU A 114 16.22 7.20 2.06
CA GLU A 114 16.64 8.34 2.88
C GLU A 114 17.63 7.87 3.97
N GLU A 115 18.91 8.03 3.66
CA GLU A 115 20.01 7.99 4.61
C GLU A 115 19.95 9.33 5.32
N GLY A 116 19.40 9.32 6.54
CA GLY A 116 19.28 10.52 7.34
C GLY A 116 20.61 11.29 7.34
N ALA A 117 20.55 12.56 6.93
CA ALA A 117 21.69 13.46 6.94
C ALA A 117 22.35 13.40 8.32
N ARG A 118 23.55 12.82 8.40
CA ARG A 118 24.24 12.46 9.65
C ARG A 118 24.81 13.66 10.42
N ASN A 119 24.48 14.89 10.04
CA ASN A 119 25.15 16.09 10.53
C ASN A 119 24.40 16.83 11.65
N SER A 120 23.91 16.13 12.69
CA SER A 120 23.38 16.82 13.87
C SER A 120 23.94 16.27 15.17
N ASP A 121 24.58 17.14 15.94
CA ASP A 121 25.40 16.78 17.10
C ASP A 121 24.63 16.59 18.42
N SER A 122 23.28 16.59 18.43
CA SER A 122 22.51 16.46 19.68
C SER A 122 21.83 15.09 19.85
N ILE A 123 22.14 14.40 20.95
CA ILE A 123 21.67 13.04 21.30
C ILE A 123 20.14 12.94 21.40
N THR A 124 19.45 13.97 21.89
CA THR A 124 17.98 13.96 22.04
C THR A 124 17.25 14.09 20.70
N ASP A 125 17.88 14.69 19.70
CA ASP A 125 17.36 14.77 18.33
C ASP A 125 17.57 13.44 17.57
N VAL A 126 18.61 12.67 17.93
CA VAL A 126 18.90 11.35 17.30
C VAL A 126 17.73 10.38 17.43
N ASN A 127 17.12 10.23 18.62
CA ASN A 127 16.02 9.27 18.81
C ASN A 127 14.76 9.66 18.03
N LYS A 128 14.37 10.95 18.07
CA LYS A 128 13.22 11.45 17.31
C LYS A 128 13.43 11.32 15.80
N ARG A 129 14.62 11.62 15.29
CA ARG A 129 14.98 11.45 13.88
C ARG A 129 14.97 9.99 13.46
N ARG A 130 15.48 9.10 14.32
CA ARG A 130 15.43 7.65 14.09
C ARG A 130 13.99 7.20 13.90
N ASP A 131 13.07 7.62 14.77
CA ASP A 131 11.65 7.26 14.66
C ASP A 131 11.00 7.78 13.37
N VAL A 132 11.29 9.03 12.97
CA VAL A 132 10.75 9.60 11.73
C VAL A 132 11.29 8.85 10.51
N THR A 133 12.60 8.57 10.46
CA THR A 133 13.24 7.84 9.36
C THR A 133 12.69 6.42 9.25
N VAL A 134 12.59 5.71 10.38
CA VAL A 134 11.99 4.37 10.46
C VAL A 134 10.55 4.39 9.94
N ARG A 135 9.74 5.39 10.33
CA ARG A 135 8.37 5.55 9.88
C ARG A 135 8.28 5.80 8.37
N LYS A 136 9.11 6.70 7.82
CA LYS A 136 9.23 6.96 6.38
C LYS A 136 9.51 5.70 5.57
N ARG A 137 10.54 4.94 5.97
CA ARG A 137 10.91 3.68 5.31
C ARG A 137 9.76 2.68 5.33
N ARG A 138 9.10 2.55 6.50
CA ARG A 138 7.95 1.66 6.67
C ARG A 138 6.77 2.04 5.76
N ILE A 139 6.49 3.34 5.61
CA ILE A 139 5.42 3.85 4.72
C ILE A 139 5.73 3.48 3.28
N GLY A 140 6.94 3.78 2.79
CA GLY A 140 7.34 3.47 1.42
C GLY A 140 7.26 1.97 1.11
N ALA A 141 7.82 1.13 1.99
CA ALA A 141 7.81 -0.32 1.83
C ALA A 141 6.39 -0.91 1.89
N THR A 142 5.57 -0.44 2.83
CA THR A 142 4.17 -0.90 2.96
C THR A 142 3.36 -0.55 1.74
N LEU A 143 3.47 0.69 1.24
CA LEU A 143 2.75 1.15 0.07
C LEU A 143 3.16 0.37 -1.19
N MET A 144 4.46 0.14 -1.40
CA MET A 144 4.94 -0.69 -2.51
C MET A 144 4.39 -2.11 -2.42
N HIS A 145 4.42 -2.70 -1.23
CA HIS A 145 3.92 -4.06 -1.00
C HIS A 145 2.46 -4.20 -1.38
N THR A 146 1.60 -3.35 -0.81
CA THR A 146 0.14 -3.42 -1.04
C THR A 146 -0.22 -3.15 -2.49
N MET A 147 0.48 -2.25 -3.19
CA MET A 147 0.29 -2.02 -4.62
C MET A 147 0.66 -3.26 -5.45
N LEU A 148 1.81 -3.88 -5.18
CA LEU A 148 2.24 -5.10 -5.88
C LEU A 148 1.25 -6.26 -5.64
N LEU A 149 0.81 -6.44 -4.39
CA LEU A 149 -0.18 -7.43 -4.01
C LEU A 149 -1.51 -7.23 -4.74
N ALA A 150 -1.99 -6.00 -4.80
CA ALA A 150 -3.31 -5.69 -5.33
C ALA A 150 -3.34 -5.65 -6.87
N GLY A 151 -2.27 -5.16 -7.49
CA GLY A 151 -2.13 -5.07 -8.94
C GLY A 151 -1.80 -6.41 -9.59
N GLY A 152 -0.98 -7.23 -8.93
CA GLY A 152 -0.63 -8.58 -9.39
C GLY A 152 -0.19 -8.62 -10.85
N CYS A 153 0.50 -7.57 -11.32
CA CYS A 153 0.81 -7.40 -12.72
C CYS A 153 2.33 -7.43 -12.96
N HIS A 154 2.72 -8.22 -13.96
CA HIS A 154 4.09 -8.36 -14.43
C HIS A 154 4.75 -7.00 -14.73
N ARG A 155 3.98 -6.01 -15.22
CA ARG A 155 4.50 -4.67 -15.49
C ARG A 155 5.05 -3.97 -14.24
N GLN A 156 4.40 -4.11 -13.08
CA GLN A 156 4.87 -3.54 -11.82
C GLN A 156 6.16 -4.21 -11.35
N ALA A 157 6.24 -5.53 -11.52
CA ALA A 157 7.45 -6.32 -11.28
C ALA A 157 8.64 -5.76 -12.03
N MET A 158 8.46 -5.59 -13.34
CA MET A 158 9.50 -5.15 -14.25
C MET A 158 9.95 -3.74 -13.91
N ALA A 159 9.00 -2.82 -13.67
CA ALA A 159 9.32 -1.46 -13.23
C ALA A 159 10.17 -1.45 -11.95
N LEU A 160 9.89 -2.35 -11.00
CA LEU A 160 10.68 -2.48 -9.78
C LEU A 160 12.09 -3.03 -10.02
N CYS A 161 12.23 -4.03 -10.90
CA CYS A 161 13.55 -4.56 -11.27
C CYS A 161 14.38 -3.48 -11.97
N GLU A 162 13.78 -2.75 -12.92
CA GLU A 162 14.43 -1.72 -13.73
C GLU A 162 14.81 -0.48 -12.91
N SER A 163 14.06 -0.15 -11.86
CA SER A 163 14.33 1.03 -11.04
C SER A 163 15.54 0.87 -10.10
N GLY A 164 16.22 -0.29 -10.10
CA GLY A 164 17.28 -0.59 -9.14
C GLY A 164 16.79 -0.69 -7.69
N ALA A 165 15.48 -0.84 -7.48
CA ALA A 165 14.90 -0.95 -6.14
C ALA A 165 15.25 -2.26 -5.44
N VAL A 166 15.45 -3.33 -6.22
CA VAL A 166 15.63 -4.68 -5.66
C VAL A 166 16.85 -4.76 -4.73
N PRO A 167 18.05 -4.24 -5.08
CA PRO A 167 19.15 -4.14 -4.13
C PRO A 167 18.85 -3.31 -2.88
N VAL A 168 18.12 -2.19 -3.00
CA VAL A 168 17.75 -1.34 -1.86
C VAL A 168 16.86 -2.12 -0.90
N LEU A 169 15.86 -2.82 -1.44
CA LEU A 169 14.97 -3.69 -0.67
C LEU A 169 15.75 -4.86 -0.06
N GLY A 170 16.70 -5.46 -0.79
CA GLY A 170 17.60 -6.50 -0.29
C GLY A 170 18.34 -6.07 0.97
N ARG A 171 19.01 -4.91 0.94
CA ARG A 171 19.74 -4.37 2.09
C ARG A 171 18.86 -4.08 3.30
N ILE A 172 17.63 -3.64 3.04
CA ILE A 172 16.66 -3.38 4.10
C ILE A 172 16.21 -4.68 4.74
N LEU A 173 15.89 -5.66 3.91
CA LEU A 173 15.44 -6.97 4.33
C LEU A 173 16.56 -7.79 4.99
N SER A 174 17.82 -7.52 4.64
CA SER A 174 19.01 -8.17 5.21
C SER A 174 19.27 -7.76 6.67
N GLY A 175 18.55 -6.75 7.17
CA GLY A 175 18.75 -6.20 8.50
C GLY A 175 20.11 -5.51 8.65
N GLN A 176 20.78 -5.17 7.54
CA GLN A 176 22.00 -4.33 7.56
C GLN A 176 21.71 -2.88 7.95
N GLN A 177 20.43 -2.51 8.10
CA GLN A 177 20.03 -1.23 8.68
C GLN A 177 19.51 -1.42 10.10
N ASP A 178 19.90 -0.52 11.02
CA ASP A 178 19.46 -0.43 12.42
C ASP A 178 17.97 -0.05 12.59
N VAL A 179 17.11 -0.61 11.76
CA VAL A 179 15.67 -0.38 11.78
C VAL A 179 15.00 -1.64 12.35
N PRO A 180 14.31 -1.55 13.49
CA PRO A 180 13.51 -2.66 13.99
C PRO A 180 12.29 -2.86 13.07
N TRP A 181 12.48 -3.70 12.06
CA TRP A 181 11.45 -4.06 11.09
C TRP A 181 10.48 -5.10 11.66
N CYS A 182 9.25 -5.14 11.16
CA CYS A 182 8.23 -6.07 11.63
C CYS A 182 8.44 -7.42 10.91
N PRO A 183 9.04 -8.43 11.57
CA PRO A 183 9.64 -9.57 10.89
C PRO A 183 8.65 -10.37 10.03
N TYR A 184 7.35 -10.21 10.25
CA TYR A 184 6.31 -10.93 9.52
C TYR A 184 5.91 -10.25 8.20
N LYS A 185 5.64 -8.94 8.20
CA LYS A 185 5.12 -8.24 7.01
C LYS A 185 6.18 -8.12 5.91
N ASP A 186 7.43 -7.98 6.31
CA ASP A 186 8.54 -7.75 5.40
C ASP A 186 8.96 -9.04 4.69
N LYS A 187 8.92 -10.17 5.40
CA LYS A 187 9.13 -11.47 4.78
C LYS A 187 8.04 -11.79 3.77
N VAL A 188 6.78 -11.46 4.07
CA VAL A 188 5.68 -11.63 3.11
C VAL A 188 5.95 -10.80 1.85
N LEU A 189 6.31 -9.51 1.97
CA LEU A 189 6.69 -8.68 0.83
C LEU A 189 7.79 -9.35 0.00
N MET A 190 8.81 -9.87 0.66
CA MET A 190 9.95 -10.48 0.00
C MET A 190 9.59 -11.74 -0.77
N VAL A 191 8.78 -12.63 -0.19
CA VAL A 191 8.25 -13.80 -0.88
C VAL A 191 7.41 -13.41 -2.08
N HIS A 192 6.67 -12.29 -2.00
CA HIS A 192 5.92 -11.77 -3.13
C HIS A 192 6.82 -11.23 -4.23
N LEU A 193 7.84 -10.45 -3.87
CA LEU A 193 8.83 -9.96 -4.82
C LEU A 193 9.52 -11.12 -5.54
N LEU A 194 9.96 -12.14 -4.79
CA LEU A 194 10.54 -13.33 -5.36
C LEU A 194 9.55 -14.06 -6.27
N HIS A 195 8.32 -14.32 -5.82
CA HIS A 195 7.27 -14.91 -6.67
C HIS A 195 7.07 -14.14 -7.97
N VAL A 196 6.96 -12.82 -7.87
CA VAL A 196 6.69 -11.94 -8.99
C VAL A 196 7.88 -11.91 -9.96
N VAL A 197 9.11 -12.01 -9.47
CA VAL A 197 10.32 -12.19 -10.29
C VAL A 197 10.37 -13.58 -10.93
N VAL A 198 10.02 -14.65 -10.20
CA VAL A 198 9.96 -16.02 -10.77
C VAL A 198 8.92 -16.06 -11.90
N GLU A 199 7.75 -15.49 -11.64
CA GLU A 199 6.63 -15.46 -12.59
C GLU A 199 6.91 -14.58 -13.80
N SER A 200 7.78 -13.57 -13.67
CA SER A 200 8.15 -12.72 -14.80
C SER A 200 9.02 -13.46 -15.82
N GLY A 201 9.79 -14.46 -15.39
CA GLY A 201 10.76 -15.15 -16.25
C GLY A 201 11.82 -14.22 -16.85
N SER A 202 11.94 -12.99 -16.34
CA SER A 202 12.86 -12.00 -16.86
C SER A 202 14.27 -12.23 -16.32
N GLU A 203 15.23 -12.39 -17.24
CA GLU A 203 16.66 -12.51 -16.88
C GLU A 203 17.16 -11.29 -16.11
N SER A 204 16.66 -10.08 -16.40
CA SER A 204 17.08 -8.88 -15.65
C SER A 204 16.62 -8.94 -14.19
N CYS A 205 15.38 -9.38 -13.95
CA CYS A 205 14.89 -9.60 -12.59
C CYS A 205 15.65 -10.74 -11.89
N TRP A 206 16.05 -11.77 -12.63
CA TRP A 206 16.86 -12.86 -12.10
C TRP A 206 18.23 -12.39 -11.60
N GLN A 207 18.92 -11.58 -12.38
CA GLN A 207 20.20 -10.98 -11.98
C GLN A 207 20.05 -10.10 -10.73
N CYS A 208 18.92 -9.39 -10.59
CA CYS A 208 18.61 -8.64 -9.37
C CYS A 208 18.42 -9.55 -8.15
N VAL A 209 17.73 -10.68 -8.29
CA VAL A 209 17.53 -11.64 -7.19
C VAL A 209 18.85 -12.31 -6.78
N LYS A 210 19.69 -12.71 -7.73
CA LYS A 210 21.02 -13.27 -7.44
C LYS A 210 21.88 -12.33 -6.60
N LYS A 211 21.84 -11.02 -6.90
CA LYS A 211 22.61 -10.00 -6.15
C LYS A 211 22.22 -9.94 -4.67
N ILE A 212 20.95 -10.21 -4.35
CA ILE A 212 20.47 -10.19 -2.97
C ILE A 212 20.45 -11.59 -2.33
N GLU A 213 20.59 -12.67 -3.10
CA GLU A 213 20.52 -14.06 -2.59
C GLU A 213 21.48 -14.32 -1.42
N GLY A 214 22.69 -13.77 -1.48
CA GLY A 214 23.66 -13.86 -0.38
C GLY A 214 23.18 -13.15 0.89
N GLU A 215 22.64 -11.94 0.75
CA GLU A 215 22.07 -11.16 1.85
C GLU A 215 20.84 -11.84 2.46
N LEU A 216 20.01 -12.43 1.60
CA LEU A 216 18.81 -13.16 2.00
C LEU A 216 19.16 -14.45 2.75
N SER A 217 20.17 -15.19 2.28
CA SER A 217 20.65 -16.41 2.94
C SER A 217 21.06 -16.15 4.40
N GLU A 218 21.76 -15.04 4.68
CA GLU A 218 22.19 -14.71 6.04
C GLU A 218 21.05 -14.26 6.96
N VAL A 219 20.04 -13.56 6.43
CA VAL A 219 18.81 -13.29 7.20
C VAL A 219 18.02 -14.56 7.45
N TRP A 220 17.99 -15.47 6.48
CA TRP A 220 17.26 -16.72 6.62
C TRP A 220 17.91 -17.68 7.60
N LYS A 221 19.24 -17.76 7.64
CA LYS A 221 19.97 -18.54 8.65
C LYS A 221 19.58 -18.12 10.07
N ARG A 222 19.56 -16.81 10.35
CA ARG A 222 19.13 -16.25 11.64
C ARG A 222 17.67 -16.55 12.02
N HIS A 223 16.85 -17.04 11.10
CA HIS A 223 15.43 -17.29 11.33
C HIS A 223 15.00 -18.75 11.17
N ARG A 224 15.89 -19.62 10.69
CA ARG A 224 15.65 -21.06 10.48
C ARG A 224 15.45 -21.82 11.81
N GLU A 225 15.80 -21.21 12.94
CA GLU A 225 15.58 -21.74 14.29
C GLU A 225 14.10 -21.68 14.76
N ALA A 226 13.16 -21.20 13.93
CA ALA A 226 11.75 -21.21 14.27
C ALA A 226 11.15 -22.64 14.28
N ALA A 227 10.31 -22.93 15.27
CA ALA A 227 9.70 -24.24 15.46
C ALA A 227 8.87 -24.72 14.24
N PRO A 228 8.86 -26.03 13.93
CA PRO A 228 7.97 -26.61 12.92
C PRO A 228 6.50 -26.24 13.19
N GLY A 229 5.79 -25.77 12.16
CA GLY A 229 4.40 -25.30 12.27
C GLY A 229 4.25 -23.79 12.43
N ASP A 230 5.31 -23.07 12.77
CA ASP A 230 5.34 -21.60 12.73
C ASP A 230 5.12 -21.10 11.29
N VAL A 231 4.38 -20.00 11.14
CA VAL A 231 4.18 -19.37 9.82
C VAL A 231 5.51 -18.98 9.18
N ARG A 232 6.52 -18.64 9.99
CA ARG A 232 7.90 -18.43 9.54
C ARG A 232 8.45 -19.66 8.83
N HIS A 233 8.25 -20.87 9.37
CA HIS A 233 8.69 -22.11 8.75
C HIS A 233 7.99 -22.38 7.42
N LYS A 234 6.66 -22.19 7.34
CA LYS A 234 5.90 -22.32 6.07
C LYS A 234 6.40 -21.33 5.01
N LEU A 235 6.73 -20.11 5.44
CA LEU A 235 7.28 -19.10 4.55
C LEU A 235 8.68 -19.48 4.04
N HIS A 236 9.52 -20.07 4.90
CA HIS A 236 10.82 -20.61 4.50
C HIS A 236 10.68 -21.70 3.44
N GLN A 237 9.79 -22.68 3.64
CA GLN A 237 9.55 -23.72 2.64
C GLN A 237 9.07 -23.14 1.30
N ALA A 238 8.20 -22.13 1.32
CA ALA A 238 7.73 -21.46 0.10
C ALA A 238 8.90 -20.78 -0.64
N VAL A 239 9.78 -20.11 0.09
CA VAL A 239 10.94 -19.42 -0.47
C VAL A 239 11.98 -20.40 -1.01
N ASP A 240 12.32 -21.44 -0.26
CA ASP A 240 13.26 -22.47 -0.71
C ASP A 240 12.72 -23.17 -1.98
N GLY A 241 11.41 -23.41 -2.03
CA GLY A 241 10.73 -23.91 -3.24
C GLY A 241 10.84 -22.94 -4.42
N LEU A 242 10.72 -21.64 -4.19
CA LEU A 242 10.90 -20.62 -5.23
C LEU A 242 12.33 -20.54 -5.72
N ILE A 243 13.31 -20.52 -4.82
CA ILE A 243 14.74 -20.49 -5.18
C ILE A 243 15.11 -21.76 -5.95
N THR A 244 14.62 -22.91 -5.52
CA THR A 244 14.85 -24.18 -6.24
C THR A 244 14.26 -24.13 -7.65
N THR A 245 13.02 -23.65 -7.76
CA THR A 245 12.35 -23.43 -9.06
C THR A 245 13.17 -22.49 -9.95
N LEU A 246 13.58 -21.36 -9.38
CA LEU A 246 14.40 -20.35 -10.04
C LEU A 246 15.75 -20.91 -10.53
N ARG A 247 16.51 -21.60 -9.66
CA ARG A 247 17.80 -22.20 -9.99
C ARG A 247 17.67 -23.28 -11.07
N SER A 248 16.54 -23.96 -11.13
CA SER A 248 16.27 -24.97 -12.16
C SER A 248 15.93 -24.39 -13.54
N GLY A 249 15.77 -23.06 -13.66
CA GLY A 249 15.34 -22.40 -14.90
C GLY A 249 13.92 -22.78 -15.35
N LYS A 250 13.17 -23.53 -14.52
CA LYS A 250 11.82 -23.96 -14.83
C LYS A 250 10.86 -22.81 -14.59
N THR A 251 10.22 -22.35 -15.67
CA THR A 251 9.05 -21.47 -15.55
C THR A 251 7.88 -22.28 -14.98
N THR A 252 7.25 -21.77 -13.93
CA THR A 252 6.06 -22.44 -13.39
C THR A 252 4.90 -22.20 -14.33
N SER A 253 4.42 -23.24 -15.02
CA SER A 253 3.22 -23.16 -15.86
C SER A 253 1.92 -23.05 -15.04
N GLN A 254 1.99 -23.00 -13.70
CA GLN A 254 0.79 -22.91 -12.88
C GLN A 254 0.08 -21.56 -13.08
N PRO A 255 -1.23 -21.58 -13.38
CA PRO A 255 -1.96 -20.38 -13.69
C PRO A 255 -2.09 -19.45 -12.48
N THR A 256 -1.68 -18.20 -12.69
CA THR A 256 -1.78 -17.02 -11.80
C THR A 256 -3.13 -16.85 -11.08
N LYS A 257 -4.22 -17.43 -11.63
CA LYS A 257 -5.59 -17.35 -11.09
C LYS A 257 -5.75 -17.96 -9.70
N ARG A 258 -5.10 -19.10 -9.40
CA ARG A 258 -5.23 -19.75 -8.08
C ARG A 258 -4.56 -18.92 -6.98
N ARG A 259 -3.42 -18.28 -7.27
CA ARG A 259 -2.65 -17.49 -6.29
C ARG A 259 -3.28 -16.14 -5.97
N ARG A 260 -3.87 -15.45 -6.96
CA ARG A 260 -4.62 -14.21 -6.74
C ARG A 260 -5.75 -14.33 -5.71
N HIS A 261 -6.39 -15.50 -5.59
CA HIS A 261 -7.41 -15.74 -4.57
C HIS A 261 -6.82 -15.82 -3.15
N GLY A 262 -5.62 -16.39 -3.00
CA GLY A 262 -4.92 -16.42 -1.73
C GLY A 262 -4.65 -15.00 -1.20
N TYR A 263 -4.30 -14.05 -2.06
CA TYR A 263 -3.89 -12.74 -1.57
C TYR A 263 -5.01 -11.85 -1.03
N LYS A 264 -6.25 -12.07 -1.48
CA LYS A 264 -7.42 -11.41 -0.87
C LYS A 264 -7.52 -11.68 0.63
N GLN A 265 -7.00 -12.82 1.10
CA GLN A 265 -6.96 -13.15 2.51
C GLN A 265 -5.99 -12.27 3.33
N TYR A 266 -5.08 -11.52 2.71
CA TYR A 266 -4.24 -10.56 3.44
C TYR A 266 -4.91 -9.19 3.59
N PHE A 267 -5.92 -8.91 2.76
CA PHE A 267 -6.78 -7.74 2.86
C PHE A 267 -8.08 -8.05 3.62
N GLN A 268 -8.05 -8.92 4.65
CA GLN A 268 -9.21 -9.30 5.47
C GLN A 268 -9.77 -8.15 6.34
N PHE A 269 -9.82 -6.94 5.81
CA PHE A 269 -10.66 -5.91 6.35
C PHE A 269 -12.07 -6.18 5.84
N PRO A 270 -13.06 -6.41 6.72
CA PRO A 270 -14.45 -6.45 6.31
C PRO A 270 -14.78 -5.23 5.45
N VAL A 271 -15.36 -5.47 4.27
CA VAL A 271 -15.81 -4.39 3.38
C VAL A 271 -17.15 -3.89 3.91
N VAL A 272 -17.26 -2.58 4.15
CA VAL A 272 -18.49 -1.95 4.62
C VAL A 272 -19.19 -1.29 3.44
N CYS A 273 -20.52 -1.22 3.45
CA CYS A 273 -21.28 -0.55 2.40
C CYS A 273 -20.93 0.94 2.37
N SER A 274 -20.46 1.49 1.25
CA SER A 274 -20.05 2.90 1.12
C SER A 274 -21.18 3.89 1.36
N SER A 275 -22.45 3.47 1.37
CA SER A 275 -23.54 4.37 1.73
C SER A 275 -23.35 4.86 3.18
N PRO A 276 -23.42 6.17 3.44
CA PRO A 276 -23.15 6.74 4.76
C PRO A 276 -24.13 6.24 5.84
N GLU A 277 -25.35 5.93 5.46
CA GLU A 277 -26.43 5.47 6.35
C GLU A 277 -26.46 3.94 6.51
N CYS A 278 -25.60 3.22 5.79
CA CYS A 278 -25.57 1.76 5.80
C CYS A 278 -24.34 1.24 6.55
N SER A 279 -24.57 0.40 7.55
CA SER A 279 -23.54 -0.28 8.33
C SER A 279 -23.32 -1.73 7.90
N ASN A 280 -23.95 -2.19 6.81
CA ASN A 280 -23.82 -3.57 6.34
C ASN A 280 -22.37 -3.89 5.99
N VAL A 281 -21.95 -5.08 6.41
CA VAL A 281 -20.65 -5.66 6.12
C VAL A 281 -20.82 -6.77 5.08
N GLU A 282 -19.85 -6.91 4.18
CA GLU A 282 -19.86 -7.92 3.12
C GLU A 282 -19.71 -9.33 3.72
N GLU A 283 -20.83 -10.04 3.88
CA GLU A 283 -20.89 -11.43 4.36
C GLU A 283 -21.35 -12.37 3.23
N GLY A 284 -20.44 -13.20 2.72
CA GLY A 284 -20.72 -14.25 1.72
C GLY A 284 -21.00 -13.73 0.30
N SER A 285 -22.01 -12.87 0.14
CA SER A 285 -22.37 -12.22 -1.13
C SER A 285 -21.51 -10.98 -1.37
N LYS A 286 -21.04 -10.81 -2.62
CA LYS A 286 -20.15 -9.69 -2.95
C LYS A 286 -20.93 -8.39 -3.12
N PHE A 287 -20.48 -7.34 -2.45
CA PHE A 287 -20.97 -5.98 -2.66
C PHE A 287 -20.68 -5.51 -4.07
N LYS A 288 -21.66 -4.82 -4.66
CA LYS A 288 -21.57 -4.25 -6.00
C LYS A 288 -20.58 -3.09 -5.99
N MET A 289 -19.68 -3.05 -6.97
CA MET A 289 -18.78 -1.90 -7.15
C MET A 289 -19.48 -0.79 -7.91
N CYS A 290 -19.13 0.46 -7.61
CA CYS A 290 -19.37 1.55 -8.54
C CYS A 290 -18.61 1.26 -9.85
N ALA A 291 -19.35 1.07 -10.94
CA ALA A 291 -18.78 0.74 -12.24
C ALA A 291 -17.92 1.86 -12.84
N ALA A 292 -18.09 3.10 -12.38
CA ALA A 292 -17.34 4.25 -12.87
C ALA A 292 -15.97 4.37 -12.19
N CYS A 293 -15.90 4.49 -10.87
CA CYS A 293 -14.62 4.70 -10.18
C CYS A 293 -13.94 3.39 -9.72
N GLY A 294 -14.71 2.31 -9.52
CA GLY A 294 -14.24 1.04 -8.98
C GLY A 294 -13.90 1.04 -7.48
N LEU A 295 -14.11 2.16 -6.77
CA LEU A 295 -13.73 2.35 -5.37
C LEU A 295 -14.88 2.04 -4.40
N ALA A 296 -16.06 2.63 -4.61
CA ALA A 296 -17.20 2.44 -3.72
C ALA A 296 -17.85 1.06 -3.89
N ARG A 297 -18.36 0.51 -2.79
CA ARG A 297 -18.93 -0.83 -2.64
C ARG A 297 -20.31 -0.74 -1.99
N TYR A 298 -21.32 -1.36 -2.58
CA TYR A 298 -22.70 -1.25 -2.10
C TYR A 298 -23.34 -2.62 -1.89
N CYS A 299 -24.03 -2.78 -0.76
CA CYS A 299 -24.82 -3.98 -0.48
C CYS A 299 -26.07 -4.08 -1.39
N SER A 300 -26.57 -2.96 -1.91
CA SER A 300 -27.77 -2.91 -2.74
C SER A 300 -27.74 -1.74 -3.75
N ALA A 301 -28.59 -1.80 -4.77
CA ALA A 301 -28.77 -0.70 -5.72
C ALA A 301 -29.35 0.55 -5.04
N GLY A 302 -30.23 0.39 -4.04
CA GLY A 302 -30.77 1.51 -3.27
C GLY A 302 -29.67 2.29 -2.52
N CYS A 303 -28.74 1.58 -1.87
CA CYS A 303 -27.57 2.20 -1.22
C CYS A 303 -26.68 2.95 -2.23
N GLN A 304 -26.51 2.40 -3.43
CA GLN A 304 -25.75 3.07 -4.49
C GLN A 304 -26.44 4.36 -4.94
N THR A 305 -27.74 4.32 -5.26
CA THR A 305 -28.51 5.50 -5.70
C THR A 305 -28.56 6.58 -4.63
N HIS A 306 -28.78 6.19 -3.36
CA HIS A 306 -28.76 7.13 -2.25
C HIS A 306 -27.39 7.80 -2.12
N HIS A 307 -26.30 7.02 -2.02
CA HIS A 307 -24.95 7.57 -1.88
C HIS A 307 -24.55 8.43 -3.09
N TRP A 308 -24.99 8.06 -4.30
CA TRP A 308 -24.78 8.84 -5.52
C TRP A 308 -25.31 10.26 -5.40
N GLY A 309 -26.55 10.42 -4.91
CA GLY A 309 -27.17 11.73 -4.68
C GLY A 309 -26.58 12.52 -3.50
N HIS A 310 -25.98 11.85 -2.52
CA HIS A 310 -25.55 12.44 -1.25
C HIS A 310 -24.03 12.64 -1.11
N GLY A 311 -23.29 12.63 -2.23
CA GLY A 311 -21.87 13.02 -2.25
C GLY A 311 -20.98 12.17 -3.15
N HIS A 312 -21.36 10.95 -3.51
CA HIS A 312 -20.46 10.10 -4.30
C HIS A 312 -20.25 10.62 -5.73
N LYS A 313 -21.25 11.27 -6.34
CA LYS A 313 -21.16 11.74 -7.73
C LYS A 313 -19.95 12.66 -8.00
N PRO A 314 -19.71 13.76 -7.25
CA PRO A 314 -18.54 14.60 -7.47
C PRO A 314 -17.21 13.85 -7.28
N ASP A 315 -17.08 13.05 -6.21
CA ASP A 315 -15.86 12.27 -5.93
C ASP A 315 -15.57 11.23 -7.02
N CYS A 316 -16.63 10.54 -7.47
CA CYS A 316 -16.56 9.57 -8.56
C CYS A 316 -16.09 10.22 -9.86
N ASN A 317 -16.68 11.37 -10.21
CA ASN A 317 -16.29 12.12 -11.40
C ASN A 317 -14.85 12.62 -11.32
N GLY A 318 -14.41 13.10 -10.15
CA GLY A 318 -13.02 13.50 -9.91
C GLY A 318 -12.05 12.35 -10.17
N MET A 319 -12.32 11.18 -9.62
CA MET A 319 -11.50 9.98 -9.85
C MET A 319 -11.49 9.56 -11.33
N VAL A 320 -12.66 9.53 -11.99
CA VAL A 320 -12.77 9.15 -13.41
C VAL A 320 -12.03 10.14 -14.32
N ALA A 321 -12.13 11.44 -14.05
CA ALA A 321 -11.40 12.46 -14.78
C ALA A 321 -9.88 12.29 -14.58
N PHE A 322 -9.46 12.01 -13.34
CA PHE A 322 -8.07 11.76 -13.01
C PHE A 322 -7.51 10.50 -13.71
N ASP A 323 -8.26 9.40 -13.74
CA ASP A 323 -7.87 8.20 -14.49
C ASP A 323 -7.67 8.49 -15.97
N LYS A 324 -8.61 9.20 -16.58
CA LYS A 324 -8.56 9.58 -18.00
C LYS A 324 -7.33 10.45 -18.29
N ALA A 325 -7.05 11.44 -17.44
CA ALA A 325 -5.90 12.34 -17.58
C ALA A 325 -4.55 11.59 -17.50
N ASN A 326 -4.50 10.46 -16.79
CA ASN A 326 -3.29 9.67 -16.59
C ASN A 326 -3.25 8.40 -17.46
N GLY A 327 -4.17 8.22 -18.41
CA GLY A 327 -4.19 7.08 -19.32
C GLY A 327 -4.50 5.73 -18.64
N THR A 328 -5.04 5.75 -17.43
CA THR A 328 -5.40 4.53 -16.71
C THR A 328 -6.72 4.00 -17.26
N ARG A 329 -6.73 2.77 -17.81
CA ARG A 329 -7.98 2.11 -18.20
C ARG A 329 -8.78 1.78 -16.95
N ILE A 330 -10.01 2.28 -16.90
CA ILE A 330 -11.03 1.87 -15.93
C ILE A 330 -11.39 0.42 -16.29
N MET A 331 -11.10 -0.52 -15.39
CA MET A 331 -11.47 -1.95 -15.51
C MET A 331 -12.90 -2.18 -15.06
#